data_AF-A0A946HH73-F1
#
_entry.id   AF-A0A946HH73-F1
#
_cell.length_a   1.000
_cell.length_b   1.000
_cell.length_c   1.000
_cell.angle_alpha   90.00
_cell.angle_beta   90.00
_cell.angle_gamma   90.00
#
_symmetry.space_group_name_H-M   'P 1'
#
loop_
_entity.id
_entity.type
_entity.pdbx_description
1 polymer ?
#
loop_
_entity_poly.entity_id
_entity_poly.type
_entity_poly.pdbx_seq_one_letter_code
_entity_poly.pdbx_strand_id
1 'polypeptide(L)' 'DHGVRMIDAAFQFPLLHPTHIAVIPGGQSVVEMTDSLQAAQAVIPKALWTDLKEAGLMREDAPT' A
#
# COMPACT_ATOMS: atom_id res chain seq x y z
N ASP A 1 -7.58 4.91 -12.04
CA ASP A 1 -8.28 5.90 -11.20
C ASP A 1 -7.71 5.92 -9.79
N HIS A 2 -7.95 6.98 -9.01
CA HIS A 2 -7.43 7.25 -7.65
C HIS A 2 -6.09 8.00 -7.52
N GLY A 3 -5.29 8.11 -8.59
CA GLY A 3 -4.03 8.89 -8.54
C GLY A 3 -2.95 8.34 -7.59
N VAL A 4 -3.09 7.07 -7.19
CA VAL A 4 -2.18 6.39 -6.25
C VAL A 4 -1.08 5.67 -7.03
N ARG A 5 0.18 5.81 -6.60
CA ARG A 5 1.28 4.99 -7.16
C ARG A 5 1.13 3.56 -6.66
N MET A 6 1.42 2.59 -7.52
CA MET A 6 1.32 1.16 -7.15
C MET A 6 2.16 0.81 -5.92
N ILE A 7 3.37 1.37 -5.80
CA ILE A 7 4.25 1.14 -4.65
C ILE A 7 3.65 1.68 -3.34
N ASP A 8 2.91 2.79 -3.38
CA ASP A 8 2.28 3.40 -2.21
C ASP A 8 1.19 2.47 -1.66
N ALA A 9 0.32 1.96 -2.54
CA ALA A 9 -0.70 0.98 -2.16
C ALA A 9 -0.08 -0.32 -1.63
N ALA A 10 0.92 -0.85 -2.33
CA ALA A 10 1.59 -2.09 -1.94
C ALA A 10 2.30 -1.96 -0.58
N PHE A 11 2.89 -0.81 -0.29
CA PHE A 11 3.54 -0.54 1.00
C PHE A 11 2.54 -0.40 2.14
N GLN A 12 1.43 0.31 1.91
CA GLN A 12 0.45 0.60 2.96
C GLN A 12 -0.44 -0.60 3.29
N PHE A 13 -0.72 -1.49 2.33
CA PHE A 13 -1.67 -2.58 2.50
C PHE A 13 -1.36 -3.53 3.69
N PRO A 14 -0.12 -4.05 3.88
CA PRO A 14 0.17 -4.93 5.02
C PRO A 14 -0.05 -4.26 6.38
N LEU A 15 0.11 -2.94 6.47
CA LEU A 15 -0.08 -2.15 7.70
C LEU A 15 -1.55 -2.02 8.13
N LEU A 16 -2.49 -2.40 7.27
CA LEU A 16 -3.93 -2.41 7.59
C LEU A 16 -4.31 -3.60 8.48
N HIS A 17 -3.46 -4.62 8.60
CA HIS A 17 -3.73 -5.79 9.42
C HIS A 17 -3.14 -5.64 10.84
N PRO A 18 -3.89 -5.88 11.92
CA PRO A 18 -3.46 -5.59 13.30
C PRO A 18 -2.25 -6.41 13.78
N THR A 19 -1.90 -7.50 13.09
CA THR A 19 -0.73 -8.33 13.44
C THR A 19 0.58 -7.83 12.83
N HIS A 20 0.53 -6.85 11.93
CA HIS A 20 1.72 -6.28 11.30
C HIS A 20 2.05 -4.94 11.94
N ILE A 21 3.28 -4.79 12.44
CA ILE A 21 3.74 -3.55 13.08
C ILE A 21 4.64 -2.71 12.15
N ALA A 22 5.19 -3.33 11.10
CA ALA A 22 6.16 -2.70 10.22
C ALA A 22 6.19 -3.37 8.84
N VAL A 23 6.61 -2.61 7.84
CA VAL A 23 6.98 -3.06 6.50
C VAL A 23 8.45 -2.66 6.28
N ILE A 24 9.29 -3.63 5.88
CA ILE A 24 10.73 -3.41 5.67
C ILE A 24 11.01 -3.46 4.16
N PRO A 25 11.07 -2.31 3.47
CA PRO A 25 11.38 -2.25 2.06
C PRO A 25 12.88 -2.46 1.80
N GLY A 26 13.22 -2.77 0.54
CA GLY A 26 14.60 -2.70 0.08
C GLY A 26 15.15 -1.27 0.07
N GLY A 27 16.48 -1.14 0.04
CA GLY A 27 17.16 0.16 0.05
C GLY A 27 18.54 0.07 -0.57
N GLN A 28 18.66 -0.58 -1.73
CA GLN A 28 19.92 -0.77 -2.45
C GLN A 28 20.44 0.55 -3.05
N SER A 29 19.58 1.56 -3.17
CA SER A 29 19.95 2.90 -3.61
C SER A 29 19.24 4.01 -2.82
N VAL A 30 19.79 5.23 -2.90
CA VAL A 30 19.17 6.44 -2.30
C VAL A 30 17.79 6.72 -2.89
N VAL A 31 17.60 6.44 -4.18
CA VAL A 31 16.32 6.61 -4.87
C VAL A 31 15.27 5.67 -4.27
N GLU A 32 15.61 4.37 -4.13
CA GLU A 32 14.72 3.39 -3.50
C GLU A 32 14.34 3.76 -2.07
N MET A 33 15.30 4.28 -1.30
CA MET A 33 15.05 4.74 0.07
C MET A 33 14.11 5.94 0.08
N THR A 34 14.27 6.87 -0.86
CA THR A 34 13.38 8.05 -0.99
C THR A 34 11.97 7.63 -1.40
N ASP A 35 11.84 6.71 -2.36
CA ASP A 35 10.54 6.18 -2.79
C ASP A 35 9.83 5.42 -1.67
N SER A 36 10.58 4.64 -0.89
CA SER A 36 10.07 3.93 0.28
C SER A 36 9.57 4.87 1.36
N LEU A 37 10.28 5.97 1.61
CA LEU A 37 9.84 7.01 2.55
C LEU A 37 8.57 7.70 2.07
N GLN A 38 8.45 7.99 0.77
CA GLN A 38 7.23 8.54 0.20
C GLN A 38 6.06 7.55 0.34
N ALA A 39 6.27 6.27 0.03
CA ALA A 39 5.26 5.23 0.15
C ALA A 39 4.81 5.03 1.62
N ALA A 40 5.73 5.11 2.57
CA ALA A 40 5.43 5.04 4.00
C ALA A 40 4.55 6.20 4.51
N GLN A 41 4.57 7.35 3.84
CA GLN A 41 3.77 8.53 4.18
C GLN A 41 2.50 8.68 3.33
N ALA A 42 2.30 7.80 2.33
CA ALA A 42 1.19 7.90 1.41
C ALA A 42 -0.14 7.62 2.10
N VAL A 43 -1.10 8.51 1.91
CA VAL A 43 -2.50 8.30 2.32
C VAL A 43 -3.25 7.67 1.16
N ILE A 44 -3.71 6.43 1.36
CA ILE A 44 -4.44 5.70 0.32
C ILE A 44 -5.94 5.95 0.48
N PRO A 45 -6.64 6.45 -0.57
CA PRO A 45 -8.08 6.57 -0.54
C PRO A 45 -8.74 5.20 -0.36
N LYS A 46 -9.69 5.09 0.57
CA LYS A 46 -10.44 3.84 0.83
C LYS A 46 -11.14 3.30 -0.44
N ALA A 47 -11.56 4.20 -1.32
CA ALA A 47 -12.20 3.84 -2.59
C ALA A 47 -11.32 2.93 -3.46
N LEU A 48 -9.99 3.08 -3.43
CA LEU A 48 -9.08 2.18 -4.16
C LEU A 48 -9.28 0.73 -3.72
N TRP A 49 -9.40 0.49 -2.40
CA TRP A 49 -9.56 -0.85 -1.86
C TRP A 49 -10.92 -1.45 -2.19
N THR A 50 -11.98 -0.64 -2.10
CA THR A 50 -13.33 -1.04 -2.51
C THR A 50 -13.34 -1.47 -3.97
N ASP A 51 -12.81 -0.65 -4.87
CA ASP A 51 -12.78 -0.95 -6.30
C ASP A 51 -11.95 -2.22 -6.61
N LEU A 52 -10.84 -2.44 -5.91
CA LEU A 52 -10.02 -3.65 -6.07
C LEU A 52 -10.75 -4.92 -5.64
N LYS A 53 -11.57 -4.86 -4.59
CA LYS A 53 -12.43 -5.97 -4.15
C LYS A 53 -13.55 -6.23 -5.14
N GLU A 54 -14.27 -5.18 -5.56
CA GLU A 54 -15.33 -5.27 -6.56
C GLU A 54 -14.85 -5.82 -7.90
N ALA A 55 -13.62 -5.48 -8.31
CA ALA A 55 -12.98 -6.01 -9.50
C ALA A 55 -12.44 -7.45 -9.35
N GLY A 56 -12.53 -8.06 -8.17
CA GLY A 56 -12.01 -9.40 -7.88
C GLY A 56 -10.48 -9.49 -7.85
N LEU A 57 -9.79 -8.35 -7.74
CA LEU A 57 -8.32 -8.25 -7.71
C LEU A 57 -7.75 -8.32 -6.29
N MET A 58 -8.63 -8.19 -5.28
CA MET A 58 -8.32 -8.35 -3.87
C MET A 58 -9.37 -9.27 -3.24
N ARG A 59 -8.98 -10.06 -2.24
CA ARG A 59 -9.95 -10.87 -1.48
C ARG A 59 -10.92 -9.97 -0.72
N GLU A 60 -12.19 -10.36 -0.68
CA GLU A 60 -13.24 -9.65 0.07
C GLU A 60 -12.91 -9.46 1.55
N ASP A 61 -12.27 -10.45 2.17
CA ASP A 61 -11.91 -10.45 3.59
C ASP A 61 -10.58 -9.75 3.90
N ALA A 62 -9.90 -9.18 2.89
CA ALA A 62 -8.70 -8.39 3.11
C ALA A 62 -8.99 -7.14 3.96
N PRO A 63 -8.09 -6.71 4.87
CA PRO A 63 -8.25 -5.48 5.64
C PRO A 63 -8.10 -4.24 4.74
N THR A 64 -8.99 -3.25 4.90
CA THR A 64 -9.12 -2.05 4.02
C THR A 64 -9.65 -0.83 4.74
#